data_AF-A0A354Z372-F1
#
_entry.id   AF-A0A354Z372-F1
#
_cell.length_a   1.000
_cell.length_b   1.000
_cell.length_c   1.000
_cell.angle_alpha   90.00
_cell.angle_beta   90.00
_cell.angle_gamma   90.00
#
_symmetry.space_group_name_H-M   'P 1'
#
loop_
_entity.id
_entity.type
_entity.pdbx_description
1 polymer ?
#
loop_
_entity_poly.entity_id
_entity_poly.type
_entity_poly.pdbx_seq_one_letter_code
_entity_poly.pdbx_strand_id
1 'polypeptide(L)' 'VLRCDDCISYHVAQCRQAGASREEMFETFSVGLVVGGSIVIPHLRRAVDFLDRLESGADPS' A
#
# COMPACT_ATOMS: atom_id res chain seq x y z
N VAL A 1 8.84 -2.08 -9.96
CA VAL A 1 9.34 -0.81 -10.53
C VAL A 1 10.16 -0.01 -9.53
N LEU A 2 9.81 0.15 -8.25
CA LEU A 2 10.80 0.30 -7.15
C LEU A 2 10.25 -0.49 -5.96
N ARG A 3 11.07 -1.35 -5.34
CA ARG A 3 10.68 -2.31 -4.29
C ARG A 3 11.08 -1.78 -2.91
N CYS A 4 10.61 -0.58 -2.58
CA CYS A 4 10.96 0.13 -1.36
C CYS A 4 9.77 0.09 -0.39
N ASP A 5 9.85 -0.75 0.64
CA ASP A 5 8.74 -0.89 1.61
C ASP A 5 8.45 0.43 2.35
N ASP A 6 9.50 1.16 2.75
CA ASP A 6 9.35 2.44 3.44
C ASP A 6 8.64 3.48 2.56
N CYS A 7 9.00 3.54 1.28
CA CYS A 7 8.37 4.43 0.32
C CYS A 7 6.89 4.06 0.11
N ILE A 8 6.58 2.76 0.06
CA ILE A 8 5.21 2.28 -0.10
C ILE A 8 4.37 2.66 1.11
N SER A 9 4.83 2.38 2.34
CA SER A 9 4.12 2.75 3.56
C SER A 9 3.92 4.26 3.67
N TYR A 10 4.96 5.06 3.36
CA TYR A 10 4.86 6.52 3.33
C TYR A 10 3.75 6.98 2.39
N HIS A 11 3.75 6.51 1.14
CA HIS A 11 2.73 6.93 0.17
C HIS A 11 1.34 6.38 0.48
N VAL A 12 1.20 5.19 1.05
CA VAL A 12 -0.09 4.66 1.51
C VAL A 12 -0.70 5.53 2.61
N ALA A 13 0.10 5.96 3.59
CA ALA A 13 -0.35 6.87 4.64
C ALA A 13 -0.77 8.23 4.08
N GLN A 14 -0.01 8.78 3.13
CA GLN A 14 -0.35 10.04 2.47
C GLN A 14 -1.62 9.94 1.63
N CYS A 15 -1.80 8.87 0.85
CA CYS A 15 -3.02 8.62 0.09
C CYS A 15 -4.24 8.53 1.02
N ARG A 16 -4.10 7.86 2.17
CA ARG A 16 -5.15 7.81 3.19
C ARG A 16 -5.51 9.18 3.76
N GLN A 17 -4.51 9.98 4.10
CA GLN A 17 -4.71 11.35 4.58
C GLN A 17 -5.39 12.24 3.53
N ALA A 18 -5.09 12.01 2.24
CA ALA A 18 -5.72 12.67 1.12
C ALA A 18 -7.16 12.17 0.84
N GLY A 19 -7.66 11.18 1.59
CA GLY A 19 -9.01 10.67 1.45
C GLY A 19 -9.18 9.56 0.41
N ALA A 20 -8.10 8.97 -0.10
CA ALA A 20 -8.20 7.83 -1.01
C ALA A 20 -8.95 6.68 -0.33
N SER A 21 -9.94 6.16 -1.05
CA SER A 21 -10.73 5.01 -0.63
C SER A 21 -9.88 3.74 -0.63
N ARG A 22 -10.35 2.73 0.11
CA ARG A 22 -9.71 1.41 0.09
C ARG A 22 -9.71 0.83 -1.33
N GLU A 23 -10.82 0.96 -2.04
CA GLU A 23 -11.00 0.45 -3.40
C GLU A 23 -9.96 1.05 -4.37
N GLU A 24 -9.80 2.37 -4.40
CA GLU A 24 -8.81 3.06 -5.24
C GLU A 24 -7.37 2.60 -4.96
N MET A 25 -7.04 2.31 -3.69
CA MET A 25 -5.73 1.74 -3.34
C MET A 25 -5.53 0.33 -3.87
N PHE A 26 -6.54 -0.54 -3.76
CA PHE A 26 -6.45 -1.91 -4.29
C PHE A 26 -6.39 -1.94 -5.82
N GLU A 27 -7.08 -1.03 -6.50
CA GLU A 27 -6.93 -0.83 -7.95
C GLU A 27 -5.49 -0.43 -8.30
N THR A 28 -4.92 0.54 -7.57
CA THR A 28 -3.54 0.99 -7.76
C THR A 28 -2.53 -0.14 -7.48
N PHE A 29 -2.74 -0.94 -6.43
CA PHE A 29 -1.92 -2.12 -6.14
C PHE A 29 -2.00 -3.16 -7.25
N SER A 30 -3.17 -3.33 -7.86
CA SER A 30 -3.37 -4.24 -8.99
C SER A 30 -2.57 -3.79 -10.22
N VAL A 31 -2.55 -2.48 -10.52
CA VAL A 31 -1.65 -1.92 -11.56
C VAL A 31 -0.19 -2.21 -11.22
N GLY A 32 0.20 -2.01 -9.95
CA GLY A 32 1.54 -2.31 -9.46
C GLY A 32 1.93 -3.79 -9.63
N LEU A 33 0.99 -4.71 -9.41
CA LEU A 33 1.18 -6.15 -9.60
C LEU A 33 1.34 -6.52 -11.08
N VAL A 34 0.46 -6.02 -11.94
CA VAL A 34 0.48 -6.32 -13.39
C VAL A 34 1.77 -5.81 -14.03
N VAL A 35 2.18 -4.57 -13.70
CA VAL A 35 3.39 -3.95 -14.27
C VAL A 35 4.66 -4.49 -13.61
N GLY A 36 4.62 -4.75 -12.31
CA GLY A 36 5.77 -5.17 -11.52
C GLY A 36 6.06 -6.67 -11.53
N GLY A 37 5.08 -7.50 -11.93
CA GLY A 37 5.15 -8.95 -11.87
C GLY A 37 5.07 -9.51 -10.44
N SER A 38 5.07 -10.84 -10.31
CA SER A 38 4.91 -11.54 -9.03
C SER A 38 5.94 -11.15 -7.96
N ILE A 39 7.08 -10.60 -8.35
CA ILE A 39 8.12 -10.14 -7.43
C ILE A 39 7.66 -8.99 -6.52
N VAL A 40 6.59 -8.26 -6.86
CA VAL A 40 6.05 -7.21 -5.98
C VAL A 40 5.09 -7.75 -4.92
N ILE A 41 4.67 -9.01 -4.99
CA ILE A 41 3.68 -9.60 -4.06
C ILE A 41 4.09 -9.43 -2.59
N PRO A 42 5.34 -9.70 -2.16
CA PRO A 42 5.73 -9.50 -0.75
C PRO A 42 5.60 -8.04 -0.28
N HIS A 43 5.81 -7.09 -1.19
CA HIS A 43 5.68 -5.66 -0.89
C HIS A 43 4.20 -5.25 -0.80
N LEU A 44 3.36 -5.74 -1.70
CA LEU A 44 1.91 -5.47 -1.66
C LEU A 44 1.26 -6.09 -0.42
N ARG A 45 1.68 -7.28 0.01
CA ARG A 45 1.20 -7.88 1.27
C ARG A 45 1.48 -6.97 2.46
N ARG A 46 2.71 -6.47 2.59
CA ARG A 46 3.08 -5.51 3.64
C ARG A 46 2.33 -4.17 3.52
N ALA A 47 2.09 -3.69 2.30
CA ALA A 47 1.30 -2.49 2.06
C ALA A 47 -0.15 -2.64 2.54
N VAL A 48 -0.77 -3.80 2.28
CA VAL A 48 -2.13 -4.13 2.75
C VAL A 48 -2.15 -4.26 4.28
N ASP A 49 -1.19 -4.98 4.87
CA ASP A 49 -1.09 -5.09 6.33
C ASP A 49 -0.94 -3.71 6.99
N PHE A 50 -0.16 -2.82 6.40
CA PHE A 50 -0.01 -1.45 6.85
C PHE A 50 -1.30 -0.62 6.69
N LEU A 51 -1.98 -0.76 5.56
CA LEU A 51 -3.27 -0.12 5.31
C LEU A 51 -4.34 -0.52 6.34
N ASP A 52 -4.37 -1.80 6.72
CA ASP A 52 -5.27 -2.34 7.73
C ASP A 52 -4.97 -1.77 9.13
N ARG A 53 -3.70 -1.57 9.48
CA ARG A 53 -3.30 -0.88 10.72
C ARG A 53 -3.76 0.57 10.76
N LEU A 54 -3.60 1.30 9.65
CA LEU A 54 -4.09 2.68 9.54
C LEU A 54 -5.61 2.78 9.71
N GLU A 55 -6.37 1.87 9.12
CA GLU A 55 -7.83 1.86 9.25
C GLU A 55 -8.31 1.44 10.64
N SER A 56 -7.59 0.55 11.32
CA SER A 56 -7.93 0.11 12.68
C SER A 56 -7.52 1.12 13.77
N GLY A 57 -6.86 2.21 13.40
CA GLY A 57 -6.33 3.19 14.37
C GLY A 57 -5.20 2.63 15.24
N ALA A 58 -4.60 1.51 14.83
CA ALA A 58 -3.41 0.97 15.48
C ALA A 58 -2.22 1.88 15.17
N ASP A 59 -1.48 2.30 16.21
CA ASP A 59 -0.31 3.17 16.06
C ASP A 59 0.71 2.52 15.09
N PRO A 60 1.03 3.16 13.96
CA PRO A 60 1.94 2.58 12.96
C PRO A 60 3.43 2.68 13.33
N SER A 61 3.77 3.07 14.57
CA SER A 61 5.13 3.37 15.06
C SER A 61 6.18 2.32 14.74
#